data_AF-A0A957W5P8-F1
#
_entry.id   AF-A0A957W5P8-F1
#
_cell.length_a   1.000
_cell.length_b   1.000
_cell.length_c   1.000
_cell.angle_alpha   90.00
_cell.angle_beta   90.00
_cell.angle_gamma   90.00
#
_symmetry.space_group_name_H-M   'P 1'
#
loop_
_entity.id
_entity.type
_entity.pdbx_description
1 polymer ?
#
loop_
_entity_poly.entity_id
_entity_poly.type
_entity_poly.pdbx_seq_one_letter_code
_entity_poly.pdbx_strand_id
1 'polypeptide(L)'
;MDGVTSFGAWVQQHRKALHLTQAALAQQVGCAVVTIKKIEQELRRPSPEMAELLADQLAVAATDRPQFLAMARGQMLDVAPNGSNIALPPFLQNPQQRPPPRFVARSAEMDHLHRQLRQALAGKVQIAFIRGEAGRGKTSLLQAFAQQAQRDVPDLIVAEGTCSAHVGQGDPFLPVRDLFDMLTGDIEAHWQANTLALDQARRLWRFVPAVTQTLLDEGVDLFGILVSPSALYIRLKAHSAAQFTGLDRLRQMSQQPLAPRLDQTQAQLFEQITRVLAALSGAKPLLLLLDDLQWIDETSLALLFHLSRRLVAQRIMIVATYRGSEVTDTHPLQTTVTELTRRFGDIVLDLEENDAWHNRLFF
;
A
#
# COMPACT_ATOMS: atom_id res chain seq x y z
N MET A 1 6.24 -0.39 -24.46
CA MET A 1 5.50 -1.49 -25.12
C MET A 1 4.11 -1.65 -24.51
N ASP A 2 3.15 -0.83 -24.91
CA ASP A 2 1.94 -0.66 -24.08
C ASP A 2 0.73 -1.39 -24.70
N GLY A 3 0.07 -2.22 -23.88
CA GLY A 3 -1.28 -2.74 -24.17
C GLY A 3 -1.39 -4.14 -24.79
N VAL A 4 -0.30 -4.88 -24.97
CA VAL A 4 -0.36 -6.23 -25.57
C VAL A 4 -0.07 -7.33 -24.55
N THR A 5 -0.96 -8.32 -24.49
CA THR A 5 -1.02 -9.34 -23.44
C THR A 5 -0.01 -10.48 -23.60
N SER A 6 0.68 -10.58 -24.75
CA SER A 6 1.56 -11.71 -25.06
C SER A 6 2.60 -11.35 -26.15
N PHE A 7 3.73 -12.07 -26.21
CA PHE A 7 4.78 -11.82 -27.22
C PHE A 7 4.25 -12.05 -28.64
N GLY A 8 3.49 -13.14 -28.85
CA GLY A 8 2.90 -13.45 -30.15
C GLY A 8 1.91 -12.38 -30.63
N ALA A 9 1.04 -11.90 -29.73
CA ALA A 9 0.11 -10.83 -30.01
C ALA A 9 0.83 -9.50 -30.31
N TRP A 10 1.93 -9.21 -29.60
CA TRP A 10 2.72 -7.98 -29.79
C TRP A 10 3.34 -7.95 -31.19
N VAL A 11 3.97 -9.06 -31.59
CA VAL A 11 4.56 -9.23 -32.92
C VAL A 11 3.49 -9.07 -34.01
N GLN A 12 2.31 -9.66 -33.82
CA GLN A 12 1.21 -9.55 -34.77
C GLN A 12 0.72 -8.09 -34.91
N GLN A 13 0.55 -7.38 -33.80
CA GLN A 13 0.08 -5.99 -33.80
C GLN A 13 1.10 -5.05 -34.47
N HIS A 14 2.38 -5.15 -34.11
CA HIS A 14 3.43 -4.30 -34.70
C HIS A 14 3.63 -4.60 -36.18
N ARG A 15 3.59 -5.87 -36.58
CA ARG A 15 3.62 -6.26 -38.00
C ARG A 15 2.45 -5.62 -38.78
N LYS A 16 1.23 -5.66 -38.22
CA LYS A 16 0.05 -5.03 -38.83
C LYS A 16 0.18 -3.50 -38.89
N ALA A 17 0.71 -2.85 -37.86
CA ALA A 17 0.94 -1.42 -37.83
C ALA A 17 1.97 -0.97 -38.89
N LEU A 18 2.95 -1.82 -39.20
CA LEU A 18 3.91 -1.61 -40.28
C LEU A 18 3.39 -2.08 -41.66
N HIS A 19 2.11 -2.46 -41.76
CA HIS A 19 1.49 -2.99 -42.99
C HIS A 19 2.20 -4.21 -43.60
N LEU A 20 2.91 -4.99 -42.80
CA LEU A 20 3.62 -6.18 -43.23
C LEU A 20 2.69 -7.41 -43.21
N THR A 21 2.74 -8.25 -44.24
CA THR A 21 2.11 -9.58 -44.20
C THR A 21 3.00 -10.57 -43.45
N GLN A 22 2.44 -11.70 -42.98
CA GLN A 22 3.26 -12.77 -42.37
C GLN A 22 4.34 -13.27 -43.34
N ALA A 23 4.04 -13.29 -44.65
CA ALA A 23 5.00 -13.69 -45.69
C ALA A 23 6.12 -12.66 -45.87
N ALA A 24 5.78 -11.37 -45.87
CA ALA A 24 6.77 -10.30 -45.98
C ALA A 24 7.73 -10.28 -44.78
N LEU A 25 7.20 -10.39 -43.55
CA LEU A 25 8.04 -10.47 -42.35
C LEU A 25 8.91 -11.75 -42.34
N ALA A 26 8.35 -12.89 -42.76
CA ALA A 26 9.10 -14.14 -42.84
C ALA A 26 10.28 -14.04 -43.81
N GLN A 27 10.08 -13.40 -44.97
CA GLN A 27 11.13 -13.14 -45.95
C GLN A 27 12.22 -12.20 -45.39
N GLN A 28 11.83 -11.13 -44.69
CA GLN A 28 12.76 -10.17 -44.09
C GLN A 28 13.61 -10.75 -42.96
N VAL A 29 13.05 -11.68 -42.18
CA VAL A 29 13.74 -12.38 -41.08
C VAL A 29 14.51 -13.62 -41.59
N GLY A 30 14.27 -14.06 -42.84
CA GLY A 30 14.92 -15.24 -43.42
C GLY A 30 14.37 -16.57 -42.91
N CYS A 31 13.06 -16.66 -42.64
CA CYS A 31 12.41 -17.87 -42.12
C CYS A 31 11.16 -18.27 -42.90
N ALA A 32 10.65 -19.48 -42.66
CA ALA A 32 9.40 -19.94 -43.29
C ALA A 32 8.17 -19.23 -42.69
N VAL A 33 7.15 -18.95 -43.50
CA VAL A 33 5.90 -18.26 -43.06
C VAL A 33 5.22 -18.98 -41.90
N VAL A 34 5.25 -20.32 -41.89
CA VAL A 34 4.71 -21.14 -40.79
C VAL A 34 5.42 -20.89 -39.47
N THR A 35 6.70 -20.48 -39.49
CA THR A 35 7.46 -20.12 -38.28
C THR A 35 6.93 -18.82 -37.69
N ILE A 36 6.72 -17.77 -38.50
CA ILE A 36 6.08 -16.53 -38.03
C ILE A 36 4.67 -16.81 -37.50
N LYS A 37 3.88 -17.62 -38.19
CA LYS A 37 2.53 -18.01 -37.73
C LYS A 37 2.57 -18.72 -36.37
N LYS A 38 3.50 -19.67 -36.17
CA LYS A 38 3.67 -20.37 -34.88
C LYS A 38 4.18 -19.46 -33.77
N ILE A 39 4.99 -18.45 -34.09
CA ILE A 39 5.45 -17.44 -33.12
C ILE A 39 4.29 -16.52 -32.70
N GLU A 40 3.50 -16.00 -33.65
CA GLU A 40 2.32 -15.18 -33.34
C GLU A 40 1.25 -15.94 -32.52
N GLN A 41 1.15 -17.26 -32.71
CA GLN A 41 0.27 -18.15 -31.96
C GLN A 41 0.90 -18.73 -30.70
N GLU A 42 2.14 -18.36 -30.37
CA GLU A 42 2.89 -18.82 -29.20
C GLU A 42 3.14 -20.33 -29.13
N LEU A 43 3.02 -21.02 -30.26
CA LEU A 43 3.33 -22.43 -30.42
C LEU A 43 4.84 -22.69 -30.61
N ARG A 44 5.65 -21.63 -30.78
CA ARG A 44 7.10 -21.73 -30.95
C ARG A 44 7.82 -20.49 -30.46
N ARG A 45 8.93 -20.68 -29.76
CA ARG A 45 9.85 -19.59 -29.38
C ARG A 45 10.93 -19.36 -30.45
N PRO A 46 11.27 -18.11 -30.78
CA PRO A 46 12.38 -17.79 -31.66
C PRO A 46 13.74 -18.08 -31.00
N SER A 47 14.77 -18.35 -31.81
CA SER A 47 16.16 -18.37 -31.35
C SER A 47 16.66 -16.94 -31.04
N PRO A 48 17.76 -16.77 -30.28
CA PRO A 48 18.29 -15.43 -29.96
C PRO A 48 18.60 -14.60 -31.21
N GLU A 49 19.21 -15.23 -32.21
CA GLU A 49 19.51 -14.61 -33.51
C GLU A 49 18.24 -14.20 -34.26
N MET A 50 17.22 -15.06 -34.28
CA MET A 50 15.93 -14.74 -34.91
C MET A 50 15.16 -13.65 -34.14
N ALA A 51 15.34 -13.55 -32.82
CA ALA A 51 14.76 -12.49 -32.01
C ALA A 51 15.41 -11.13 -32.33
N GLU A 52 16.74 -11.05 -32.47
CA GLU A 52 17.42 -9.83 -32.91
C GLU A 52 16.92 -9.35 -34.28
N LEU A 53 16.82 -10.28 -35.23
CA LEU A 53 16.31 -9.98 -36.57
C LEU A 53 14.85 -9.49 -36.52
N LEU A 54 14.00 -10.11 -35.70
CA LEU A 54 12.62 -9.64 -35.50
C LEU A 54 12.57 -8.22 -34.91
N ALA A 55 13.46 -7.90 -33.97
CA ALA A 55 13.52 -6.58 -33.33
C ALA A 55 13.84 -5.48 -34.36
N ASP A 56 14.81 -5.76 -35.25
CA ASP A 56 15.20 -4.84 -36.31
C ASP A 56 14.07 -4.64 -37.33
N GLN A 57 13.46 -5.73 -37.82
CA GLN A 57 12.40 -5.66 -38.84
C GLN A 57 11.08 -5.08 -38.32
N LEU A 58 10.80 -5.20 -37.02
CA LEU A 58 9.63 -4.61 -36.37
C LEU A 58 9.90 -3.20 -35.83
N ALA A 59 11.06 -2.61 -36.15
CA ALA A 59 11.46 -1.28 -35.74
C ALA A 59 11.32 -1.04 -34.22
N VAL A 60 11.74 -2.01 -33.41
CA VAL A 60 11.74 -1.88 -31.95
C VAL A 60 12.70 -0.76 -31.54
N ALA A 61 12.21 0.21 -30.77
CA ALA A 61 13.04 1.30 -30.26
C ALA A 61 14.22 0.76 -29.44
N ALA A 62 15.38 1.44 -29.49
CA ALA A 62 16.58 1.02 -28.78
C ALA A 62 16.36 0.87 -27.26
N THR A 63 15.47 1.69 -26.67
CA THR A 63 15.06 1.61 -25.27
C THR A 63 14.27 0.36 -24.93
N ASP A 64 13.54 -0.21 -25.90
CA ASP A 64 12.61 -1.32 -25.71
C ASP A 64 13.21 -2.66 -26.18
N ARG A 65 14.35 -2.63 -26.88
CA ARG A 65 15.04 -3.83 -27.41
C ARG A 65 15.42 -4.85 -26.33
N PRO A 66 15.93 -4.47 -25.13
CA PRO A 66 16.18 -5.42 -24.06
C PRO A 66 14.91 -6.15 -23.60
N GLN A 67 13.78 -5.43 -23.58
CA GLN A 67 12.48 -5.98 -23.21
C GLN A 67 11.97 -6.98 -24.25
N PHE A 68 12.08 -6.60 -25.53
CA PHE A 68 11.71 -7.45 -26.66
C PHE A 68 12.45 -8.79 -26.65
N LEU A 69 13.78 -8.76 -26.53
CA LEU A 69 14.64 -9.95 -26.63
C LEU A 69 14.43 -10.93 -25.47
N ALA A 70 14.05 -10.44 -24.29
CA ALA A 70 13.74 -11.33 -23.18
C ALA A 70 12.36 -11.98 -23.32
N MET A 71 11.33 -11.23 -23.76
CA MET A 71 10.01 -11.79 -24.10
C MET A 71 10.13 -12.86 -25.18
N ALA A 72 10.95 -12.63 -26.20
CA ALA A 72 11.23 -13.58 -27.28
C ALA A 72 11.86 -14.90 -26.80
N ARG A 73 12.70 -14.83 -25.75
CA ARG A 73 13.28 -16.02 -25.10
C ARG A 73 12.31 -16.73 -24.15
N GLY A 74 11.12 -16.16 -23.96
CA GLY A 74 10.15 -16.54 -22.94
C GLY A 74 10.75 -16.54 -21.54
N GLN A 75 11.75 -15.67 -21.34
CA GLN A 75 12.05 -15.12 -20.04
C GLN A 75 10.94 -14.09 -19.83
N MET A 76 10.04 -14.35 -18.87
CA MET A 76 9.43 -13.21 -18.20
C MET A 76 10.62 -12.42 -17.70
N LEU A 77 10.91 -11.27 -18.32
CA LEU A 77 11.61 -10.27 -17.55
C LEU A 77 10.78 -10.11 -16.30
N ASP A 78 11.45 -10.15 -15.16
CA ASP A 78 11.03 -9.42 -13.99
C ASP A 78 10.92 -7.94 -14.40
N VAL A 79 9.87 -7.62 -15.14
CA VAL A 79 9.05 -6.48 -14.80
C VAL A 79 8.57 -6.85 -13.41
N ALA A 80 9.33 -6.44 -12.40
CA ALA A 80 8.78 -6.27 -11.07
C ALA A 80 7.37 -5.70 -11.26
N PRO A 81 6.34 -6.20 -10.55
CA PRO A 81 4.95 -5.79 -10.76
C PRO A 81 4.78 -4.31 -10.37
N ASN A 82 5.28 -3.43 -11.22
CA ASN A 82 5.23 -2.00 -11.11
C ASN A 82 3.99 -1.58 -11.89
N GLY A 83 2.86 -1.67 -11.20
CA GLY A 83 1.63 -0.99 -11.58
C GLY A 83 0.81 -1.71 -12.65
N SER A 84 -0.03 -2.62 -12.21
CA SER A 84 -1.45 -2.58 -12.55
C SER A 84 -1.95 -1.13 -12.54
N ASN A 85 -1.87 -0.44 -13.68
CA ASN A 85 -2.25 0.96 -13.78
C ASN A 85 -3.78 1.01 -13.85
N ILE A 86 -4.43 0.83 -12.70
CA ILE A 86 -5.84 1.15 -12.54
C ILE A 86 -6.01 2.62 -12.91
N ALA A 87 -7.00 2.92 -13.74
CA ALA A 87 -7.34 4.30 -14.05
C ALA A 87 -7.58 5.07 -12.75
N LEU A 88 -7.05 6.29 -12.64
CA LEU A 88 -7.33 7.11 -11.47
C LEU A 88 -8.84 7.41 -11.40
N PRO A 89 -9.44 7.47 -10.22
CA PRO A 89 -10.83 7.87 -10.08
C PRO A 89 -10.98 9.36 -10.45
N PRO A 90 -12.16 9.81 -10.92
CA PRO A 90 -12.36 11.18 -11.40
C PRO A 90 -11.89 12.26 -10.43
N PHE A 91 -12.12 12.06 -9.13
CA PHE A 91 -11.74 13.02 -8.08
C PHE A 91 -10.21 13.18 -7.90
N LEU A 92 -9.38 12.26 -8.42
CA LEU A 92 -7.91 12.35 -8.41
C LEU A 92 -7.30 12.81 -9.76
N GLN A 93 -8.11 12.88 -10.81
CA GLN A 93 -7.66 13.32 -12.14
C GLN A 93 -7.56 14.85 -12.21
N ASN A 94 -8.58 15.56 -11.70
CA ASN A 94 -8.66 17.02 -11.68
C ASN A 94 -8.80 17.54 -10.23
N PRO A 95 -7.71 17.54 -9.45
CA PRO A 95 -7.77 17.85 -8.04
C PRO A 95 -7.99 19.34 -7.79
N GLN A 96 -9.05 19.69 -7.06
CA GLN A 96 -9.25 21.02 -6.47
C GLN A 96 -8.90 20.95 -4.97
N GLN A 97 -7.62 20.77 -4.64
CA GLN A 97 -7.17 20.75 -3.25
C GLN A 97 -6.75 22.13 -2.77
N ARG A 98 -7.01 22.42 -1.49
CA ARG A 98 -6.43 23.58 -0.82
C ARG A 98 -5.00 23.24 -0.43
N PRO A 99 -4.06 24.19 -0.51
CA PRO A 99 -2.71 23.97 -0.01
C PRO A 99 -2.80 23.57 1.47
N PRO A 100 -2.02 22.56 1.90
CA PRO A 100 -2.06 22.10 3.29
C PRO A 100 -1.66 23.24 4.23
N PRO A 101 -2.19 23.26 5.46
CA PRO A 101 -1.77 24.24 6.45
C PRO A 101 -0.25 24.15 6.67
N ARG A 102 0.42 25.31 6.77
CA ARG A 102 1.85 25.35 7.09
C ARG A 102 2.02 24.93 8.55
N PHE A 103 2.65 23.78 8.76
CA PHE A 103 3.11 23.37 10.07
C PHE A 103 4.36 24.18 10.43
N VAL A 104 4.33 24.90 11.55
CA VAL A 104 5.43 25.72 12.06
C VAL A 104 5.71 25.26 13.49
N ALA A 105 6.98 25.03 13.82
CA ALA A 105 7.52 24.49 15.09
C ALA A 105 7.58 22.95 15.20
N ARG A 106 8.23 22.46 16.27
CA ARG A 106 8.45 21.03 16.63
C ARG A 106 9.52 20.27 15.80
N SER A 107 10.66 20.92 15.51
CA SER A 107 11.75 20.30 14.74
C SER A 107 12.38 19.10 15.46
N ALA A 108 12.53 19.14 16.79
CA ALA A 108 13.11 18.06 17.57
C ALA A 108 12.25 16.79 17.53
N GLU A 109 10.93 16.96 17.71
CA GLU A 109 9.92 15.92 17.58
C GLU A 109 9.90 15.33 16.16
N MET A 110 9.93 16.21 15.15
CA MET A 110 9.96 15.80 13.75
C MET A 110 11.23 14.99 13.44
N ASP A 111 12.39 15.44 13.92
CA ASP A 111 13.67 14.74 13.74
C ASP A 111 13.67 13.38 14.45
N HIS A 112 13.01 13.26 15.60
CA HIS A 112 12.84 12.00 16.31
C HIS A 112 12.03 11.00 15.46
N LEU A 113 10.87 11.42 14.94
CA LEU A 113 10.04 10.57 14.08
C LEU A 113 10.77 10.17 12.79
N HIS A 114 11.52 11.08 12.17
CA HIS A 114 12.34 10.74 10.98
C HIS A 114 13.51 9.80 11.30
N ARG A 115 14.11 9.87 12.50
CA ARG A 115 15.11 8.89 12.94
C ARG A 115 14.50 7.50 13.05
N GLN A 116 13.35 7.39 13.69
CA GLN A 116 12.63 6.12 13.79
C GLN A 116 12.22 5.61 12.40
N LEU A 117 11.67 6.45 11.52
CA LEU A 117 11.32 6.04 10.15
C LEU A 117 12.52 5.47 9.39
N ARG A 118 13.70 6.07 9.49
CA ARG A 118 14.92 5.52 8.87
C ARG A 118 15.28 4.13 9.40
N GLN A 119 15.05 3.87 10.70
CA GLN A 119 15.22 2.53 11.26
C GLN A 119 14.18 1.54 10.72
N ALA A 120 12.92 1.98 10.56
CA ALA A 120 11.86 1.19 9.94
C ALA A 120 12.21 0.79 8.50
N LEU A 121 12.69 1.75 7.70
CA LEU A 121 13.12 1.49 6.33
C LEU A 121 14.30 0.50 6.26
N ALA A 122 15.15 0.47 7.29
CA ALA A 122 16.22 -0.51 7.44
C ALA A 122 15.74 -1.88 7.96
N GLY A 123 14.43 -2.10 8.05
CA GLY A 123 13.82 -3.36 8.48
C GLY A 123 13.72 -3.52 10.00
N LYS A 124 14.00 -2.49 10.81
CA LYS A 124 13.77 -2.59 12.25
C LYS A 124 12.33 -2.22 12.55
N VAL A 125 11.60 -3.01 13.34
CA VAL A 125 10.26 -2.60 13.81
C VAL A 125 10.38 -1.28 14.55
N GLN A 126 9.50 -0.34 14.22
CA GLN A 126 9.40 0.93 14.92
C GLN A 126 7.96 1.15 15.34
N ILE A 127 7.80 1.46 16.62
CA ILE A 127 6.55 1.93 17.18
C ILE A 127 6.87 3.22 17.94
N ALA A 128 6.03 4.23 17.75
CA ALA A 128 6.18 5.53 18.37
C ALA A 128 4.83 5.97 18.92
N PHE A 129 4.84 6.51 20.14
CA PHE A 129 3.67 7.08 20.78
C PHE A 129 3.85 8.58 20.94
N ILE A 130 2.89 9.37 20.47
CA ILE A 130 2.85 10.81 20.68
C ILE A 130 1.83 11.10 21.78
N ARG A 131 2.33 11.50 22.95
CA ARG A 131 1.51 11.84 24.10
C ARG A 131 1.30 13.35 24.16
N GLY A 132 0.09 13.77 24.49
CA GLY A 132 -0.20 15.16 24.86
C GLY A 132 -1.68 15.46 24.98
N GLU A 133 -2.03 16.51 25.71
CA GLU A 133 -3.42 16.94 25.86
C GLU A 133 -4.12 17.41 24.56
N ALA A 134 -5.45 17.57 24.65
CA ALA A 134 -6.27 18.14 23.57
C ALA A 134 -5.73 19.54 23.16
N GLY A 135 -5.72 19.82 21.86
CA GLY A 135 -5.22 21.09 21.33
C GLY A 135 -3.69 21.25 21.28
N ARG A 136 -2.90 20.27 21.76
CA ARG A 136 -1.42 20.30 21.68
C ARG A 136 -0.83 20.03 20.29
N GLY A 137 -1.68 19.81 19.28
CA GLY A 137 -1.26 19.61 17.90
C GLY A 137 -0.75 18.20 17.57
N LYS A 138 -1.14 17.17 18.33
CA LYS A 138 -0.79 15.76 18.04
C LYS A 138 -1.14 15.34 16.60
N THR A 139 -2.42 15.48 16.23
CA THR A 139 -2.90 15.20 14.87
C THR A 139 -2.19 16.06 13.82
N SER A 140 -1.93 17.34 14.12
CA SER A 140 -1.17 18.23 13.21
C SER A 140 0.27 17.78 13.02
N LEU A 141 0.96 17.33 14.07
CA LEU A 141 2.31 16.77 14.00
C LEU A 141 2.31 15.46 13.21
N LEU A 142 1.35 14.57 13.46
CA LEU A 142 1.19 13.30 12.77
C LEU A 142 1.00 13.51 11.26
N GLN A 143 0.10 14.42 10.88
CA GLN A 143 -0.17 14.78 9.49
C GLN A 143 1.05 15.45 8.83
N ALA A 144 1.70 16.38 9.52
CA ALA A 144 2.91 17.05 9.01
C ALA A 144 4.05 16.04 8.80
N PHE A 145 4.26 15.12 9.75
CA PHE A 145 5.25 14.06 9.65
C PHE A 145 4.97 13.15 8.46
N ALA A 146 3.73 12.67 8.30
CA ALA A 146 3.34 11.85 7.16
C ALA A 146 3.58 12.54 5.82
N GLN A 147 3.26 13.83 5.73
CA GLN A 147 3.48 14.61 4.51
C GLN A 147 4.97 14.77 4.17
N GLN A 148 5.81 15.04 5.17
CA GLN A 148 7.26 15.17 4.99
C GLN A 148 7.91 13.82 4.67
N ALA A 149 7.55 12.78 5.42
CA ALA A 149 8.03 11.41 5.20
C ALA A 149 7.76 10.90 3.78
N GLN A 150 6.60 11.22 3.20
CA GLN A 150 6.26 10.84 1.83
C GLN A 150 7.03 11.63 0.76
N ARG A 151 7.44 12.88 1.06
CA ARG A 151 8.33 13.65 0.17
C ARG A 151 9.72 13.05 0.18
N ASP A 152 10.19 12.65 1.36
CA ASP A 152 11.54 12.12 1.56
C ASP A 152 11.68 10.66 1.12
N VAL A 153 10.58 9.90 1.13
CA VAL A 153 10.55 8.46 0.80
C VAL A 153 9.57 8.19 -0.35
N PRO A 154 10.08 8.12 -1.61
CA PRO A 154 9.25 8.06 -2.81
C PRO A 154 8.37 6.83 -3.00
N ASP A 155 8.42 5.81 -2.13
CA ASP A 155 7.55 4.62 -2.19
C ASP A 155 6.80 4.36 -0.88
N LEU A 156 6.86 5.28 0.08
CA LEU A 156 6.14 5.15 1.35
C LEU A 156 4.64 5.16 1.12
N ILE A 157 3.97 4.13 1.65
CA ILE A 157 2.52 4.04 1.75
C ILE A 157 2.13 4.44 3.17
N VAL A 158 1.22 5.40 3.28
CA VAL A 158 0.71 5.89 4.56
C VAL A 158 -0.78 5.61 4.65
N ALA A 159 -1.18 4.93 5.71
CA ALA A 159 -2.58 4.67 6.06
C ALA A 159 -2.82 5.13 7.49
N GLU A 160 -4.01 5.66 7.74
CA GLU A 160 -4.43 6.24 9.00
C GLU A 160 -5.71 5.55 9.50
N GLY A 161 -5.79 5.35 10.81
CA GLY A 161 -6.99 4.86 11.46
C GLY A 161 -7.27 5.64 12.73
N THR A 162 -8.56 5.90 13.00
CA THR A 162 -8.98 6.74 14.11
C THR A 162 -9.73 5.89 15.14
N CYS A 163 -9.39 6.06 16.42
CA CYS A 163 -10.18 5.47 17.48
C CYS A 163 -11.36 6.39 17.82
N SER A 164 -12.52 5.83 18.20
CA SER A 164 -13.70 6.63 18.54
C SER A 164 -14.51 5.99 19.65
N ALA A 165 -15.01 6.81 20.57
CA ALA A 165 -15.91 6.39 21.64
C ALA A 165 -17.39 6.27 21.21
N HIS A 166 -17.78 6.77 20.03
CA HIS A 166 -19.18 7.05 19.67
C HIS A 166 -19.84 6.05 18.70
N VAL A 167 -19.20 4.94 18.35
CA VAL A 167 -19.85 3.83 17.64
C VAL A 167 -19.95 2.67 18.64
N GLY A 168 -21.20 2.25 18.92
CA GLY A 168 -21.63 1.59 20.16
C GLY A 168 -20.60 0.64 20.79
N GLN A 169 -20.20 0.91 22.05
CA GLN A 169 -19.24 0.12 22.84
C GLN A 169 -18.22 -0.66 21.98
N GLY A 170 -17.36 0.09 21.29
CA GLY A 170 -16.12 -0.40 20.67
C GLY A 170 -16.37 -1.37 19.54
N ASP A 171 -16.68 -0.87 18.35
CA ASP A 171 -16.58 -1.66 17.12
C ASP A 171 -15.21 -2.33 17.05
N PRO A 172 -15.12 -3.66 17.21
CA PRO A 172 -13.83 -4.33 17.26
C PRO A 172 -13.08 -4.06 15.97
N PHE A 173 -11.79 -3.76 16.09
CA PHE A 173 -10.93 -3.46 14.95
C PHE A 173 -11.21 -2.13 14.23
N LEU A 174 -11.99 -1.19 14.77
CA LEU A 174 -12.27 0.08 14.09
C LEU A 174 -11.02 0.77 13.49
N PRO A 175 -9.96 1.09 14.25
CA PRO A 175 -8.78 1.74 13.68
C PRO A 175 -8.10 0.87 12.61
N VAL A 176 -8.22 -0.45 12.70
CA VAL A 176 -7.62 -1.39 11.74
C VAL A 176 -8.45 -1.47 10.46
N ARG A 177 -9.78 -1.37 10.57
CA ARG A 177 -10.70 -1.23 9.43
C ARG A 177 -10.36 0.02 8.64
N ASP A 178 -10.20 1.16 9.30
CA ASP A 178 -9.82 2.42 8.65
C ASP A 178 -8.49 2.29 7.88
N LEU A 179 -7.48 1.64 8.48
CA LEU A 179 -6.20 1.37 7.80
C LEU A 179 -6.42 0.55 6.51
N PHE A 180 -7.21 -0.53 6.59
CA PHE A 180 -7.50 -1.38 5.43
C PHE A 180 -8.41 -0.70 4.40
N ASP A 181 -9.33 0.14 4.83
CA ASP A 181 -10.17 0.97 3.97
C ASP A 181 -9.28 1.90 3.13
N MET A 182 -8.34 2.62 3.76
CA MET A 182 -7.37 3.45 3.03
C MET A 182 -6.47 2.61 2.10
N LEU A 183 -5.92 1.50 2.57
CA LEU A 183 -5.05 0.62 1.77
C LEU A 183 -5.78 0.00 0.57
N THR A 184 -7.08 -0.24 0.68
CA THR A 184 -7.92 -0.77 -0.40
C THR A 184 -8.55 0.33 -1.26
N GLY A 185 -8.18 1.60 -1.04
CA GLY A 185 -8.57 2.74 -1.88
C GLY A 185 -9.89 3.40 -1.50
N ASP A 186 -10.40 3.14 -0.30
CA ASP A 186 -11.48 3.93 0.28
C ASP A 186 -10.95 5.25 0.86
N ILE A 187 -10.64 6.17 -0.04
CA ILE A 187 -9.89 7.39 0.27
C ILE A 187 -10.66 8.66 -0.07
N GLU A 188 -11.89 8.56 -0.57
CA GLU A 188 -12.65 9.72 -1.05
C GLU A 188 -13.05 10.64 0.10
N ALA A 189 -13.46 10.10 1.25
CA ALA A 189 -13.79 10.92 2.43
C ALA A 189 -12.56 11.69 2.95
N HIS A 190 -11.42 11.01 3.09
CA HIS A 190 -10.13 11.62 3.48
C HIS A 190 -9.66 12.68 2.46
N TRP A 191 -9.88 12.42 1.18
CA TRP A 191 -9.62 13.36 0.10
C TRP A 191 -10.47 14.64 0.23
N GLN A 192 -11.78 14.49 0.40
CA GLN A 192 -12.73 15.59 0.54
C GLN A 192 -12.49 16.40 1.82
N ALA A 193 -12.06 15.74 2.90
CA ALA A 193 -11.68 16.38 4.16
C ALA A 193 -10.33 17.14 4.09
N ASN A 194 -9.60 17.06 2.96
CA ASN A 194 -8.27 17.66 2.78
C ASN A 194 -7.23 17.17 3.81
N THR A 195 -7.41 15.95 4.33
CA THR A 195 -6.45 15.26 5.21
C THR A 195 -5.48 14.38 4.42
N LEU A 196 -5.77 14.14 3.14
CA LEU A 196 -4.97 13.32 2.22
C LEU A 196 -4.36 14.14 1.08
N ALA A 197 -3.04 14.15 0.95
CA ALA A 197 -2.37 14.84 -0.17
C ALA A 197 -2.55 14.09 -1.51
N LEU A 198 -2.58 14.81 -2.64
CA LEU A 198 -2.73 14.23 -3.99
C LEU A 198 -1.77 13.08 -4.28
N ASP A 199 -0.49 13.25 -3.97
CA ASP A 199 0.50 12.22 -4.24
C ASP A 199 0.23 10.98 -3.40
N GLN A 200 -0.16 11.14 -2.12
CA GLN A 200 -0.58 10.04 -1.25
C GLN A 200 -1.79 9.30 -1.81
N ALA A 201 -2.82 10.04 -2.21
CA ALA A 201 -4.04 9.47 -2.76
C ALA A 201 -3.74 8.63 -4.01
N ARG A 202 -2.89 9.14 -4.91
CA ARG A 202 -2.43 8.42 -6.11
C ARG A 202 -1.58 7.21 -5.76
N ARG A 203 -0.72 7.30 -4.75
CA ARG A 203 0.11 6.18 -4.25
C ARG A 203 -0.74 5.05 -3.71
N LEU A 204 -1.66 5.36 -2.80
CA LEU A 204 -2.63 4.41 -2.25
C LEU A 204 -3.44 3.76 -3.38
N TRP A 205 -3.99 4.57 -4.29
CA TRP A 205 -4.80 4.07 -5.41
C TRP A 205 -4.05 3.08 -6.30
N ARG A 206 -2.79 3.40 -6.65
CA ARG A 206 -1.93 2.52 -7.44
C ARG A 206 -1.52 1.25 -6.69
N PHE A 207 -1.57 1.28 -5.36
CA PHE A 207 -1.21 0.14 -4.51
C PHE A 207 -2.38 -0.82 -4.28
N VAL A 208 -3.63 -0.39 -4.50
CA VAL A 208 -4.85 -1.20 -4.30
C VAL A 208 -4.78 -2.61 -4.93
N PRO A 209 -4.26 -2.82 -6.16
CA PRO A 209 -4.15 -4.16 -6.74
C PRO A 209 -3.23 -5.09 -5.96
N ALA A 210 -2.09 -4.58 -5.51
CA ALA A 210 -1.15 -5.34 -4.70
C ALA A 210 -1.76 -5.68 -3.33
N VAL A 211 -2.48 -4.71 -2.73
CA VAL A 211 -3.25 -4.92 -1.49
C VAL A 211 -4.32 -6.00 -1.69
N THR A 212 -5.11 -5.89 -2.75
CA THR A 212 -6.18 -6.84 -3.08
C THR A 212 -5.62 -8.24 -3.32
N GLN A 213 -4.54 -8.37 -4.10
CA GLN A 213 -3.91 -9.66 -4.35
C GLN A 213 -3.41 -10.28 -3.03
N THR A 214 -2.72 -9.49 -2.21
CA THR A 214 -2.22 -9.94 -0.91
C THR A 214 -3.36 -10.37 0.02
N LEU A 215 -4.48 -9.65 0.04
CA LEU A 215 -5.67 -10.04 0.80
C LEU A 215 -6.25 -11.36 0.29
N LEU A 216 -6.31 -11.57 -1.02
CA LEU A 216 -6.80 -12.83 -1.59
C LEU A 216 -5.88 -14.03 -1.25
N ASP A 217 -4.57 -13.79 -1.15
CA ASP A 217 -3.58 -14.84 -0.93
C ASP A 217 -3.36 -15.15 0.56
N GLU A 218 -3.24 -14.13 1.41
CA GLU A 218 -2.83 -14.25 2.82
C GLU A 218 -3.95 -13.97 3.83
N GLY A 219 -4.98 -13.24 3.39
CA GLY A 219 -5.98 -12.60 4.26
C GLY A 219 -7.42 -12.84 3.82
N VAL A 220 -7.73 -14.00 3.23
CA VAL A 220 -9.08 -14.29 2.71
C VAL A 220 -10.14 -14.14 3.80
N ASP A 221 -9.77 -14.36 5.06
CA ASP A 221 -10.66 -14.22 6.19
C ASP A 221 -10.76 -12.80 6.74
N LEU A 222 -10.04 -11.84 6.15
CA LEU A 222 -10.23 -10.41 6.46
C LEU A 222 -11.43 -9.85 5.70
N PHE A 223 -11.84 -10.47 4.58
CA PHE A 223 -13.04 -10.06 3.86
C PHE A 223 -14.30 -10.31 4.69
N GLY A 224 -15.14 -9.30 4.85
CA GLY A 224 -16.33 -9.33 5.70
C GLY A 224 -16.09 -8.99 7.17
N ILE A 225 -14.83 -8.88 7.61
CA ILE A 225 -14.47 -8.41 8.96
C ILE A 225 -13.83 -7.02 8.88
N LEU A 226 -12.80 -6.89 8.03
CA LEU A 226 -12.03 -5.66 7.83
C LEU A 226 -12.26 -5.01 6.48
N VAL A 227 -12.54 -5.81 5.44
CA VAL A 227 -12.69 -5.31 4.07
C VAL A 227 -13.97 -5.84 3.46
N SER A 228 -14.79 -4.97 2.87
CA SER A 228 -15.96 -5.41 2.11
C SER A 228 -15.55 -5.90 0.71
N PRO A 229 -15.78 -7.19 0.37
CA PRO A 229 -15.42 -7.71 -0.96
C PRO A 229 -16.22 -7.03 -2.08
N SER A 230 -17.49 -6.68 -1.81
CA SER A 230 -18.37 -6.03 -2.78
C SER A 230 -17.94 -4.59 -3.05
N ALA A 231 -17.60 -3.82 -2.00
CA ALA A 231 -17.11 -2.46 -2.17
C ALA A 231 -15.80 -2.44 -2.96
N LEU A 232 -14.87 -3.33 -2.63
CA LEU A 232 -13.59 -3.44 -3.32
C LEU A 232 -13.76 -3.87 -4.79
N TYR A 233 -14.66 -4.82 -5.07
CA TYR A 233 -14.95 -5.26 -6.43
C TYR A 233 -15.51 -4.13 -7.29
N ILE A 234 -16.50 -3.39 -6.78
CA ILE A 234 -17.10 -2.25 -7.48
C ILE A 234 -16.04 -1.20 -7.79
N ARG A 235 -15.20 -0.87 -6.81
CA ARG A 235 -14.11 0.10 -6.92
C ARG A 235 -13.10 -0.29 -8.00
N LEU A 236 -12.62 -1.54 -7.98
CA LEU A 236 -11.66 -2.05 -8.97
C LEU A 236 -12.24 -2.16 -10.37
N LYS A 237 -13.48 -2.65 -10.49
CA LYS A 237 -14.17 -2.80 -11.78
C LYS A 237 -14.40 -1.45 -12.46
N ALA A 238 -14.82 -0.43 -11.71
CA ALA A 238 -15.12 0.90 -12.23
C ALA A 238 -13.90 1.59 -12.87
N HIS A 239 -12.69 1.17 -12.50
CA HIS A 239 -11.46 1.86 -12.88
C HIS A 239 -10.50 0.99 -13.72
N SER A 240 -11.11 0.09 -14.51
CA SER A 240 -10.40 -0.68 -15.54
C SER A 240 -9.24 -1.52 -15.01
N ALA A 241 -9.42 -2.16 -13.85
CA ALA A 241 -8.56 -3.26 -13.40
C ALA A 241 -8.76 -4.55 -14.25
N ALA A 242 -9.02 -4.43 -15.56
CA ALA A 242 -9.25 -5.57 -16.45
C ALA A 242 -8.01 -6.49 -16.55
N GLN A 243 -6.85 -5.99 -16.16
CA GLN A 243 -5.58 -6.74 -16.08
C GLN A 243 -5.33 -7.33 -14.68
N PHE A 244 -6.17 -7.02 -13.68
CA PHE A 244 -6.05 -7.59 -12.35
C PHE A 244 -6.64 -9.01 -12.32
N THR A 245 -5.75 -10.00 -12.20
CA THR A 245 -6.10 -11.42 -12.20
C THR A 245 -7.02 -11.83 -11.05
N GLY A 246 -6.98 -11.11 -9.92
CA GLY A 246 -7.84 -11.39 -8.76
C GLY A 246 -9.28 -10.88 -8.89
N LEU A 247 -9.64 -10.18 -9.96
CA LEU A 247 -10.97 -9.55 -10.10
C LEU A 247 -12.11 -10.58 -10.13
N ASP A 248 -11.91 -11.72 -10.79
CA ASP A 248 -12.91 -12.79 -10.87
C ASP A 248 -13.11 -13.49 -9.52
N ARG A 249 -12.02 -13.72 -8.78
CA ARG A 249 -12.10 -14.30 -7.43
C ARG A 249 -12.83 -13.35 -6.48
N LEU A 250 -12.52 -12.06 -6.54
CA LEU A 250 -13.21 -11.03 -5.75
C LEU A 250 -14.68 -10.91 -6.14
N ARG A 251 -15.01 -11.01 -7.44
CA ARG A 251 -16.41 -11.06 -7.93
C ARG A 251 -17.15 -12.24 -7.31
N GLN A 252 -16.58 -13.43 -7.34
CA GLN A 252 -17.21 -14.63 -6.75
C GLN A 252 -17.47 -14.42 -5.26
N MET A 253 -16.49 -13.89 -4.51
CA MET A 253 -16.65 -13.59 -3.08
C MET A 253 -17.74 -12.55 -2.83
N SER A 254 -17.85 -11.51 -3.66
CA SER A 254 -18.89 -10.47 -3.53
C SER A 254 -20.32 -10.98 -3.75
N GLN A 255 -20.47 -12.11 -4.45
CA GLN A 255 -21.76 -12.72 -4.79
C GLN A 255 -22.17 -13.81 -3.78
N GLN A 256 -21.24 -14.27 -2.93
CA GLN A 256 -21.54 -15.24 -1.90
C GLN A 256 -21.96 -14.51 -0.61
N PRO A 257 -23.01 -14.97 0.09
CA PRO A 257 -23.29 -14.50 1.43
C PRO A 257 -22.05 -14.72 2.29
N LEU A 258 -21.57 -13.67 2.97
CA LEU A 258 -20.50 -13.80 3.95
C LEU A 258 -21.01 -14.75 5.04
N ALA A 259 -20.55 -16.00 5.00
CA ALA A 259 -20.94 -17.00 6.00
C ALA A 259 -20.47 -16.50 7.38
N PRO A 260 -21.30 -16.60 8.42
CA PRO A 260 -20.86 -16.27 9.77
C PRO A 260 -19.66 -17.17 10.11
N ARG A 261 -18.50 -16.56 10.30
CA ARG A 261 -17.24 -17.26 10.59
C ARG A 261 -17.19 -17.66 12.07
N LEU A 262 -18.10 -18.56 12.46
CA LEU A 262 -18.31 -18.97 13.85
C LEU A 262 -17.09 -19.73 14.44
N ASP A 263 -16.23 -20.28 13.60
CA ASP A 263 -15.09 -21.12 14.02
C ASP A 263 -13.73 -20.37 14.03
N GLN A 264 -13.73 -19.08 13.71
CA GLN A 264 -12.49 -18.35 13.50
C GLN A 264 -11.98 -17.73 14.80
N THR A 265 -10.78 -18.13 15.21
CA THR A 265 -10.17 -17.62 16.44
C THR A 265 -9.54 -16.25 16.20
N GLN A 266 -9.55 -15.40 17.23
CA GLN A 266 -8.86 -14.10 17.22
C GLN A 266 -7.36 -14.25 16.86
N ALA A 267 -6.72 -15.32 17.30
CA ALA A 267 -5.32 -15.62 17.00
C ALA A 267 -5.07 -15.86 15.50
N GLN A 268 -5.97 -16.58 14.82
CA GLN A 268 -5.88 -16.79 13.37
C GLN A 268 -6.08 -15.48 12.61
N LEU A 269 -7.01 -14.64 13.06
CA LEU A 269 -7.26 -13.34 12.45
C LEU A 269 -6.03 -12.41 12.59
N PHE A 270 -5.43 -12.36 13.78
CA PHE A 270 -4.21 -11.59 14.03
C PHE A 270 -3.04 -12.05 13.17
N GLU A 271 -2.89 -13.37 12.98
CA GLU A 271 -1.85 -13.92 12.11
C GLU A 271 -2.09 -13.52 10.64
N GLN A 272 -3.34 -13.55 10.16
CA GLN A 272 -3.66 -13.10 8.79
C GLN A 272 -3.37 -11.61 8.59
N ILE A 273 -3.76 -10.76 9.53
CA ILE A 273 -3.43 -9.32 9.48
C ILE A 273 -1.91 -9.15 9.44
N THR A 274 -1.17 -9.89 10.27
CA THR A 274 0.30 -9.86 10.31
C THR A 274 0.91 -10.26 8.97
N ARG A 275 0.46 -11.37 8.36
CA ARG A 275 0.95 -11.85 7.06
C ARG A 275 0.67 -10.85 5.95
N VAL A 276 -0.54 -10.28 5.92
CA VAL A 276 -0.89 -9.25 4.94
C VAL A 276 -0.01 -8.02 5.10
N LEU A 277 0.10 -7.45 6.31
CA LEU A 277 0.95 -6.26 6.53
C LEU A 277 2.43 -6.54 6.23
N ALA A 278 2.94 -7.71 6.60
CA ALA A 278 4.31 -8.12 6.30
C ALA A 278 4.54 -8.20 4.78
N ALA A 279 3.68 -8.90 4.04
CA ALA A 279 3.75 -9.03 2.59
C ALA A 279 3.68 -7.67 1.89
N LEU A 280 2.77 -6.79 2.31
CA LEU A 280 2.67 -5.42 1.80
C LEU A 280 3.94 -4.60 2.08
N SER A 281 4.51 -4.73 3.28
CA SER A 281 5.75 -4.05 3.64
C SER A 281 6.98 -4.54 2.85
N GLY A 282 6.92 -5.79 2.38
CA GLY A 282 7.89 -6.38 1.45
C GLY A 282 7.81 -5.77 0.05
N ALA A 283 6.62 -5.33 -0.38
CA ALA A 283 6.44 -4.60 -1.64
C ALA A 283 6.80 -3.11 -1.49
N LYS A 284 6.23 -2.41 -0.50
CA LYS A 284 6.45 -0.98 -0.24
C LYS A 284 6.50 -0.69 1.25
N PRO A 285 7.38 0.20 1.75
CA PRO A 285 7.42 0.54 3.16
C PRO A 285 6.07 1.12 3.63
N LEU A 286 5.65 0.75 4.84
CA LEU A 286 4.39 1.18 5.42
C LEU A 286 4.60 2.10 6.63
N LEU A 287 3.86 3.20 6.66
CA LEU A 287 3.67 4.02 7.85
C LEU A 287 2.19 3.95 8.24
N LEU A 288 1.92 3.32 9.38
CA LEU A 288 0.58 3.16 9.91
C LEU A 288 0.37 4.18 11.04
N LEU A 289 -0.63 5.03 10.87
CA LEU A 289 -0.95 6.09 11.81
C LEU A 289 -2.22 5.72 12.58
N LEU A 290 -2.17 5.80 13.90
CA LEU A 290 -3.31 5.54 14.77
C LEU A 290 -3.57 6.77 15.64
N ASP A 291 -4.73 7.42 15.45
CA ASP A 291 -5.07 8.60 16.24
C ASP A 291 -6.02 8.26 17.40
N ASP A 292 -5.91 9.05 18.47
CA ASP A 292 -6.74 9.01 19.67
C ASP A 292 -6.83 7.64 20.39
N LEU A 293 -5.70 6.93 20.60
CA LEU A 293 -5.70 5.60 21.25
C LEU A 293 -6.32 5.55 22.65
N GLN A 294 -6.56 6.68 23.31
CA GLN A 294 -7.35 6.67 24.55
C GLN A 294 -8.77 6.08 24.35
N TRP A 295 -9.25 5.99 23.10
CA TRP A 295 -10.53 5.34 22.75
C TRP A 295 -10.35 4.00 22.03
N ILE A 296 -9.16 3.38 22.08
CA ILE A 296 -8.91 2.09 21.42
C ILE A 296 -9.72 0.97 22.09
N ASP A 297 -10.33 0.10 21.27
CA ASP A 297 -11.00 -1.10 21.78
C ASP A 297 -9.99 -2.19 22.19
N GLU A 298 -10.43 -3.10 23.07
CA GLU A 298 -9.58 -4.17 23.62
C GLU A 298 -8.98 -5.06 22.53
N THR A 299 -9.76 -5.35 21.49
CA THR A 299 -9.36 -6.25 20.42
C THR A 299 -8.30 -5.60 19.52
N SER A 300 -8.46 -4.33 19.17
CA SER A 300 -7.45 -3.54 18.45
C SER A 300 -6.18 -3.35 19.27
N LEU A 301 -6.28 -3.13 20.57
CA LEU A 301 -5.12 -3.01 21.45
C LEU A 301 -4.33 -4.33 21.53
N ALA A 302 -5.03 -5.45 21.68
CA ALA A 302 -4.42 -6.78 21.65
C ALA A 302 -3.71 -7.06 20.31
N LEU A 303 -4.30 -6.61 19.18
CA LEU A 303 -3.66 -6.69 17.87
C LEU A 303 -2.41 -5.82 17.79
N LEU A 304 -2.46 -4.56 18.26
CA LEU A 304 -1.28 -3.67 18.28
C LEU A 304 -0.12 -4.32 19.04
N PHE A 305 -0.41 -4.90 20.20
CA PHE A 305 0.58 -5.65 20.97
C PHE A 305 1.09 -6.89 20.20
N HIS A 306 0.21 -7.65 19.55
CA HIS A 306 0.59 -8.77 18.71
C HIS A 306 1.53 -8.36 17.55
N LEU A 307 1.18 -7.32 16.80
CA LEU A 307 1.94 -6.81 15.66
C LEU A 307 3.33 -6.35 16.10
N SER A 308 3.44 -5.67 17.25
CA SER A 308 4.73 -5.27 17.81
C SER A 308 5.69 -6.47 18.02
N ARG A 309 5.15 -7.67 18.26
CA ARG A 309 5.92 -8.89 18.52
C ARG A 309 6.28 -9.63 17.24
N ARG A 310 5.38 -9.65 16.26
CA ARG A 310 5.52 -10.49 15.06
C ARG A 310 6.17 -9.79 13.86
N LEU A 311 6.07 -8.47 13.72
CA LEU A 311 6.55 -7.75 12.53
C LEU A 311 8.07 -7.50 12.51
N VAL A 312 8.88 -8.28 13.25
CA VAL A 312 10.35 -8.14 13.25
C VAL A 312 10.91 -8.27 11.83
N ALA A 313 11.92 -7.47 11.49
CA ALA A 313 12.54 -7.43 10.16
C ALA A 313 11.68 -6.81 9.03
N GLN A 314 10.53 -6.18 9.34
CA GLN A 314 9.65 -5.58 8.35
C GLN A 314 9.87 -4.07 8.19
N ARG A 315 9.55 -3.53 7.01
CA ARG A 315 9.64 -2.09 6.72
C ARG A 315 8.36 -1.36 7.12
N ILE A 316 8.03 -1.45 8.41
CA ILE A 316 6.80 -0.93 9.00
C ILE A 316 7.13 -0.02 10.17
N MET A 317 6.56 1.19 10.15
CA MET A 317 6.51 2.09 11.30
C MET A 317 5.06 2.28 11.74
N ILE A 318 4.79 2.14 13.03
CA ILE A 318 3.50 2.48 13.63
C ILE A 318 3.68 3.75 14.46
N VAL A 319 2.89 4.78 14.20
CA VAL A 319 2.86 6.01 15.01
C VAL A 319 1.47 6.19 15.55
N ALA A 320 1.39 6.41 16.85
CA ALA A 320 0.15 6.28 17.58
C ALA A 320 0.00 7.50 18.51
N THR A 321 -1.12 8.21 18.54
CA THR A 321 -1.29 9.38 19.41
C THR A 321 -2.35 9.17 20.50
N TYR A 322 -2.09 9.67 21.70
CA TYR A 322 -3.05 9.59 22.79
C TYR A 322 -2.97 10.77 23.76
N ARG A 323 -4.03 10.95 24.55
CA ARG A 323 -4.12 11.96 25.60
C ARG A 323 -3.67 11.41 26.93
N GLY A 324 -2.70 12.08 27.56
CA GLY A 324 -2.10 11.63 28.81
C GLY A 324 -3.11 11.59 29.96
N SER A 325 -4.00 12.58 30.03
CA SER A 325 -5.03 12.68 31.06
C SER A 325 -6.12 11.60 30.98
N GLU A 326 -6.41 11.09 29.78
CA GLU A 326 -7.45 10.07 29.57
C GLU A 326 -6.91 8.63 29.76
N VAL A 327 -5.59 8.45 29.80
CA VAL A 327 -4.91 7.15 29.96
C VAL A 327 -4.30 7.07 31.35
N THR A 328 -5.14 6.70 32.32
CA THR A 328 -4.73 6.49 33.72
C THR A 328 -4.02 5.16 33.92
N ASP A 329 -3.47 4.91 35.12
CA ASP A 329 -2.76 3.67 35.46
C ASP A 329 -3.62 2.40 35.30
N THR A 330 -4.94 2.53 35.34
CA THR A 330 -5.89 1.41 35.14
C THR A 330 -6.24 1.18 33.67
N HIS A 331 -5.87 2.09 32.77
CA HIS A 331 -6.22 2.00 31.36
C HIS A 331 -5.34 0.94 30.66
N PRO A 332 -5.91 -0.03 29.90
CA PRO A 332 -5.13 -1.10 29.27
C PRO A 332 -3.99 -0.63 28.35
N LEU A 333 -4.18 0.52 27.70
CA LEU A 333 -3.14 1.17 26.89
C LEU A 333 -1.88 1.50 27.71
N GLN A 334 -2.01 1.91 28.97
CA GLN A 334 -0.87 2.29 29.81
C GLN A 334 0.09 1.11 30.02
N THR A 335 -0.47 -0.07 30.32
CA THR A 335 0.29 -1.32 30.42
C THR A 335 0.99 -1.65 29.10
N THR A 336 0.27 -1.50 27.98
CA THR A 336 0.81 -1.78 26.65
C THR A 336 1.97 -0.85 26.30
N VAL A 337 1.81 0.46 26.51
CA VAL A 337 2.88 1.45 26.28
C VAL A 337 4.09 1.17 27.16
N THR A 338 3.88 0.81 28.43
CA THR A 338 4.97 0.46 29.36
C THR A 338 5.76 -0.76 28.88
N GLU A 339 5.07 -1.84 28.50
CA GLU A 339 5.69 -3.06 27.97
C GLU A 339 6.46 -2.82 26.67
N LEU A 340 5.90 -1.99 25.78
CA LEU A 340 6.56 -1.63 24.52
C LEU A 340 7.77 -0.73 24.76
N THR A 341 7.69 0.22 25.69
CA THR A 341 8.80 1.10 26.08
C THR A 341 9.95 0.28 26.66
N ARG A 342 9.64 -0.70 27.51
CA ARG A 342 10.64 -1.63 28.04
C ARG A 342 11.37 -2.40 26.95
N ARG A 343 10.68 -2.72 25.85
CA ARG A 343 11.23 -3.53 24.75
C ARG A 343 11.97 -2.73 23.69
N PHE A 344 11.44 -1.56 23.32
CA PHE A 344 11.93 -0.75 22.21
C PHE A 344 12.72 0.48 22.65
N GLY A 345 12.75 0.77 23.96
CA GLY A 345 13.43 1.92 24.54
C GLY A 345 12.56 3.17 24.50
N ASP A 346 13.18 4.30 24.20
CA ASP A 346 12.52 5.60 24.12
C ASP A 346 11.62 5.69 22.87
N ILE A 347 10.35 5.33 23.06
CA ILE A 347 9.31 5.32 22.03
C ILE A 347 8.18 6.31 22.30
N VAL A 348 8.19 6.99 23.46
CA VAL A 348 7.14 7.93 23.86
C VAL A 348 7.66 9.35 23.68
N LEU A 349 7.07 10.06 22.74
CA LEU A 349 7.30 11.47 22.50
C LEU A 349 6.24 12.28 23.27
N ASP A 350 6.63 12.87 24.39
CA ASP A 350 5.75 13.72 25.19
C ASP A 350 5.81 15.18 24.71
N LEU A 351 4.66 15.69 24.25
CA LEU A 351 4.54 17.07 23.77
C LEU A 351 4.45 18.09 24.91
N GLU A 352 4.19 17.67 26.15
CA GLU A 352 4.06 18.54 27.32
C GLU A 352 5.41 18.83 27.98
N GLU A 353 6.29 17.83 28.07
CA GLU A 353 7.62 17.98 28.66
C GLU A 353 8.57 18.78 27.75
N ASN A 354 8.42 18.69 26.42
CA ASN A 354 9.30 19.37 25.47
C ASN A 354 9.04 20.89 25.31
N ASP A 355 7.89 21.40 25.75
CA ASP A 355 7.65 22.86 25.86
C ASP A 355 8.38 23.47 27.06
N ALA A 356 8.64 22.68 28.11
CA ALA A 356 9.34 23.15 29.31
C ALA A 356 10.82 23.47 29.05
N TRP A 357 11.43 22.87 28.02
CA TRP A 357 12.80 23.20 27.57
C TRP A 357 12.85 24.48 26.73
N HIS A 358 11.84 24.77 25.91
CA HIS A 358 11.80 25.99 25.10
C HIS A 358 11.50 27.25 25.94
N ASN A 359 10.71 27.13 27.01
CA ASN A 359 10.39 28.28 27.88
C ASN A 359 11.48 28.63 28.92
N ARG A 360 12.56 27.85 29.04
CA ARG A 360 13.69 28.17 29.95
C ARG A 360 14.86 28.90 29.29
N LEU A 361 14.82 29.13 27.96
CA LEU A 361 15.86 29.86 27.22
C LEU A 361 15.50 31.33 26.95
N PHE A 362 14.38 31.81 27.51
CA PHE A 362 13.98 33.21 27.45
C PHE A 362 13.59 33.72 28.85
N PHE A 363 14.54 33.77 29.78
CA PHE A 363 14.53 34.71 30.90
C PHE A 363 15.96 35.02 31.36
#